data_AF-A0A843DZC8-F1
#
_entry.id   AF-A0A843DZC8-F1
#
_cell.length_a   1.000
_cell.length_b   1.000
_cell.length_c   1.000
_cell.angle_alpha   90.00
_cell.angle_beta   90.00
_cell.angle_gamma   90.00
#
_symmetry.space_group_name_H-M   'P 1'
#
loop_
_entity.id
_entity.type
_entity.pdbx_description
1 polymer ?
#
loop_
_entity_poly.entity_id
_entity_poly.type
_entity_poly.pdbx_seq_one_letter_code
_entity_poly.pdbx_strand_id
1 'polypeptide(L)'
;MWNILGEEAIYLDITYKFKKRLAELSPADETGDKYRKLLDKTDVGFMINGETEENCFMLTVPDEYTPEDIQFMAEQTMAAIVKNNQAPISANGVEQKYKIIINNNKEPELIGLRKTPGMSSVELFKPIFKNWSSPGRANPNTSGQYYD
;
A
#
# COMPACT_ATOMS: atom_id res chain seq x y z
N MET A 1 12.84 -4.17 19.02
CA MET A 1 12.18 -5.35 18.43
C MET A 1 11.07 -4.88 17.50
N TRP A 2 10.88 -5.57 16.37
CA TRP A 2 9.79 -5.26 15.45
C TRP A 2 8.49 -5.85 16.00
N ASN A 3 7.37 -5.19 15.70
CA ASN A 3 6.04 -5.71 15.97
C ASN A 3 5.18 -5.46 14.72
N ILE A 4 4.54 -6.53 14.25
CA ILE A 4 3.78 -6.58 13.02
C ILE A 4 2.35 -6.94 13.39
N LEU A 5 1.42 -5.99 13.24
CA LEU A 5 0.01 -6.17 13.58
C LEU A 5 -0.18 -6.81 14.98
N GLY A 6 0.53 -6.26 15.97
CA GLY A 6 0.47 -6.69 17.37
C GLY A 6 1.36 -7.89 17.73
N GLU A 7 1.98 -8.58 16.78
CA GLU A 7 2.85 -9.74 17.06
C GLU A 7 4.34 -9.36 16.95
N GLU A 8 5.13 -9.73 17.96
CA GLU A 8 6.58 -9.48 17.95
C GLU A 8 7.27 -10.25 16.83
N ALA A 9 8.17 -9.59 16.10
CA ALA A 9 8.87 -10.14 14.96
C ALA A 9 10.38 -9.87 15.01
N ILE A 10 11.14 -10.81 14.48
CA ILE A 10 12.50 -10.54 13.99
C ILE A 10 12.41 -10.22 12.50
N TYR A 11 13.43 -9.58 11.94
CA TYR A 11 13.42 -9.11 10.56
C TYR A 11 13.07 -10.20 9.53
N LEU A 12 13.58 -11.42 9.75
CA LEU A 12 13.33 -12.57 8.87
C LEU A 12 11.87 -13.05 8.89
N ASP A 13 11.12 -12.74 9.94
CA ASP A 13 9.75 -13.21 10.13
C ASP A 13 8.71 -12.18 9.68
N ILE A 14 9.11 -10.96 9.31
CA ILE A 14 8.20 -9.84 9.11
C ILE A 14 7.11 -10.18 8.09
N THR A 15 7.48 -10.75 6.95
CA THR A 15 6.54 -11.12 5.88
C THR A 15 5.58 -12.24 6.32
N TYR A 16 6.12 -13.26 6.99
CA TYR A 16 5.33 -14.38 7.50
C TYR A 16 4.31 -13.91 8.54
N LYS A 17 4.76 -13.13 9.53
CA LYS A 17 3.90 -12.59 10.60
C LYS A 17 2.86 -11.63 10.03
N PHE A 18 3.23 -10.80 9.07
CA PHE A 18 2.27 -9.92 8.40
C PHE A 18 1.15 -10.72 7.73
N LYS A 19 1.48 -11.72 6.91
CA LYS A 19 0.51 -12.58 6.23
C LYS A 19 -0.37 -13.34 7.23
N LYS A 20 0.24 -13.97 8.24
CA LYS A 20 -0.46 -14.70 9.30
C LYS A 20 -1.44 -13.81 10.04
N ARG A 21 -1.01 -12.62 10.48
CA ARG A 21 -1.83 -11.69 11.24
C ARG A 21 -2.98 -11.13 10.40
N LEU A 22 -2.75 -10.80 9.13
CA LEU A 22 -3.84 -10.41 8.23
C LEU A 22 -4.91 -11.51 8.10
N ALA A 23 -4.51 -12.77 8.01
CA ALA A 23 -5.44 -13.90 7.99
C ALA A 23 -6.22 -14.04 9.30
N GLU A 24 -5.55 -13.91 10.46
CA GLU A 24 -6.18 -14.02 11.78
C GLU A 24 -7.13 -12.85 12.09
N LEU A 25 -6.81 -11.65 11.60
CA LEU A 25 -7.61 -10.44 11.81
C LEU A 25 -8.79 -10.32 10.83
N SER A 26 -8.88 -11.22 9.85
CA SER A 26 -9.99 -11.25 8.91
C SER A 26 -11.24 -11.85 9.55
N PRO A 27 -12.45 -11.37 9.20
CA PRO A 27 -13.69 -11.80 9.83
C PRO A 27 -13.96 -13.32 9.67
N ALA A 28 -14.72 -13.91 10.59
CA ALA A 28 -15.05 -15.34 10.56
C ALA A 28 -16.30 -15.64 9.70
N ASP A 29 -16.50 -14.88 8.63
CA ASP A 29 -17.63 -14.98 7.70
C ASP A 29 -17.15 -15.39 6.28
N GLU A 30 -18.09 -15.49 5.34
CA GLU A 30 -17.79 -15.81 3.94
C GLU A 30 -16.80 -14.80 3.31
N THR A 31 -16.88 -13.54 3.72
CA THR A 31 -15.97 -12.47 3.30
C THR A 31 -14.53 -12.79 3.72
N GLY A 32 -14.32 -13.12 4.99
CA GLY A 32 -13.00 -13.49 5.50
C GLY A 32 -12.51 -14.80 4.92
N ASP A 33 -13.39 -15.77 4.64
CA ASP A 33 -13.00 -17.00 3.95
C ASP A 33 -12.51 -16.74 2.53
N LYS A 34 -13.19 -15.87 1.78
CA LYS A 34 -12.71 -15.42 0.46
C LYS A 34 -11.35 -14.75 0.60
N TYR A 35 -11.20 -13.82 1.56
CA TYR A 35 -9.94 -13.10 1.76
C TYR A 35 -8.78 -14.03 2.13
N ARG A 36 -8.99 -14.97 3.06
CA ARG A 36 -7.99 -15.97 3.46
C ARG A 36 -7.53 -16.82 2.28
N LYS A 37 -8.47 -17.28 1.42
CA LYS A 37 -8.14 -18.03 0.20
C LYS A 37 -7.32 -17.22 -0.79
N LEU A 38 -7.63 -15.93 -0.92
CA LEU A 38 -6.88 -15.04 -1.80
C LEU A 38 -5.48 -14.78 -1.24
N LEU A 39 -5.38 -14.46 0.04
CA LEU A 39 -4.13 -14.17 0.73
C LEU A 39 -3.19 -15.40 0.74
N ASP A 40 -3.74 -16.62 0.84
CA ASP A 40 -2.95 -17.86 0.86
C ASP A 40 -2.08 -18.01 -0.40
N LYS A 41 -2.60 -17.65 -1.57
CA LYS A 41 -1.85 -17.69 -2.84
C LYS A 41 -1.03 -16.42 -3.11
N THR A 42 -1.09 -15.42 -2.24
CA THR A 42 -0.32 -14.19 -2.38
C THR A 42 1.06 -14.34 -1.75
N ASP A 43 2.09 -13.96 -2.50
CA ASP A 43 3.45 -13.85 -2.01
C ASP A 43 3.65 -12.50 -1.33
N VAL A 44 4.24 -12.51 -0.12
CA VAL A 44 4.47 -11.30 0.66
C VAL A 44 5.97 -11.00 0.74
N GLY A 45 6.36 -9.88 0.15
CA GLY A 45 7.70 -9.29 0.27
C GLY A 45 7.73 -8.13 1.26
N PHE A 46 8.91 -7.89 1.83
CA PHE A 46 9.15 -6.76 2.72
C PHE A 46 10.46 -6.06 2.33
N MET A 47 10.42 -4.74 2.25
CA MET A 47 11.60 -3.90 1.99
C MET A 47 11.58 -2.68 2.88
N ILE A 48 12.75 -2.23 3.31
CA ILE A 48 12.93 -0.93 3.96
C ILE A 48 13.65 -0.02 2.98
N ASN A 49 13.09 1.15 2.71
CA ASN A 49 13.81 2.18 1.99
C ASN A 49 14.78 2.88 2.95
N GLY A 50 16.09 2.75 2.71
CA GLY A 50 17.12 3.34 3.56
C GLY A 50 17.21 4.87 3.52
N GLU A 51 16.62 5.52 2.50
CA GLU A 51 16.62 6.99 2.38
C GLU A 51 15.38 7.61 3.04
N THR A 52 14.21 7.02 2.86
CA THR A 52 12.94 7.56 3.36
C THR A 52 12.49 6.93 4.68
N GLU A 53 13.18 5.87 5.12
CA GLU A 53 12.83 5.03 6.28
C GLU A 53 11.43 4.40 6.15
N GLU A 54 10.91 4.30 4.93
CA GLU A 54 9.58 3.75 4.65
C GLU A 54 9.61 2.23 4.55
N ASN A 55 8.68 1.58 5.24
CA ASN A 55 8.54 0.13 5.27
C ASN A 55 7.51 -0.31 4.22
N CYS A 56 7.92 -1.11 3.25
CA CYS A 56 7.10 -1.52 2.13
C CYS A 56 6.73 -2.98 2.23
N PHE A 57 5.44 -3.28 2.38
CA PHE A 57 4.87 -4.61 2.18
C PHE A 57 4.41 -4.75 0.73
N MET A 58 4.90 -5.77 0.04
CA MET A 58 4.52 -6.07 -1.33
C MET A 58 3.75 -7.38 -1.35
N LEU A 59 2.50 -7.34 -1.78
CA LEU A 59 1.61 -8.48 -1.94
C LEU A 59 1.53 -8.78 -3.43
N THR A 60 2.34 -9.73 -3.89
CA THR A 60 2.31 -10.20 -5.26
C THR A 60 1.27 -11.30 -5.38
N VAL A 61 0.17 -10.98 -6.05
CA VAL A 61 -0.95 -11.87 -6.29
C VAL A 61 -0.77 -12.63 -7.62
N PRO A 62 -1.38 -13.81 -7.76
CA PRO A 62 -1.38 -14.56 -9.02
C PRO A 62 -2.05 -13.80 -10.18
N ASP A 63 -1.66 -14.11 -11.42
CA ASP A 63 -2.18 -13.47 -12.64
C ASP A 63 -3.68 -13.71 -12.85
N GLU A 64 -4.22 -14.80 -12.31
CA GLU A 64 -5.64 -15.13 -12.41
C GLU A 64 -6.54 -14.22 -11.56
N TYR A 65 -5.98 -13.35 -10.71
CA TYR A 65 -6.78 -12.45 -9.87
C TYR A 65 -7.37 -11.35 -10.73
N THR A 66 -8.69 -11.18 -10.59
CA THR A 66 -9.41 -10.10 -11.25
C THR A 66 -9.10 -8.76 -10.57
N PRO A 67 -9.28 -7.62 -11.26
CA PRO A 67 -9.22 -6.31 -10.62
C PRO A 67 -10.14 -6.20 -9.39
N GLU A 68 -11.32 -6.83 -9.44
CA GLU A 68 -12.26 -6.89 -8.34
C GLU A 68 -11.70 -7.69 -7.14
N ASP A 69 -10.97 -8.77 -7.38
CA ASP A 69 -10.31 -9.54 -6.31
C ASP A 69 -9.15 -8.76 -5.68
N ILE A 70 -8.38 -8.01 -6.48
CA ILE A 70 -7.30 -7.14 -5.99
C ILE A 70 -7.87 -6.01 -5.14
N GLN A 71 -8.92 -5.34 -5.63
CA GLN A 71 -9.62 -4.28 -4.90
C GLN A 71 -10.21 -4.83 -3.59
N PHE A 72 -10.86 -6.00 -3.64
CA PHE A 72 -11.37 -6.67 -2.46
C PHE A 72 -10.26 -6.98 -1.44
N MET A 73 -9.10 -7.48 -1.90
CA MET A 73 -7.95 -7.69 -1.02
C MET A 73 -7.47 -6.39 -0.36
N ALA A 74 -7.41 -5.28 -1.09
CA ALA A 74 -7.02 -3.99 -0.55
C ALA A 74 -7.98 -3.52 0.54
N GLU A 75 -9.28 -3.61 0.29
CA GLU A 75 -10.34 -3.24 1.24
C GLU A 75 -10.30 -4.09 2.51
N GLN A 76 -10.17 -5.41 2.37
CA GLN A 76 -10.09 -6.31 3.52
C GLN A 76 -8.80 -6.14 4.32
N THR A 77 -7.66 -5.90 3.65
CA THR A 77 -6.39 -5.60 4.31
C THR A 77 -6.49 -4.30 5.12
N MET A 78 -7.05 -3.25 4.52
CA MET A 78 -7.27 -1.98 5.21
C MET A 78 -8.25 -2.14 6.38
N ALA A 79 -9.35 -2.87 6.19
CA ALA A 79 -10.31 -3.14 7.25
C ALA A 79 -9.68 -3.91 8.42
N ALA A 80 -8.82 -4.90 8.14
CA ALA A 80 -8.10 -5.65 9.17
C ALA A 80 -7.17 -4.75 9.98
N ILE A 81 -6.51 -3.78 9.35
CA ILE A 81 -5.62 -2.83 10.02
C ILE A 81 -6.43 -1.83 10.87
N VAL A 82 -7.40 -1.16 10.26
CA VAL A 82 -8.16 -0.07 10.88
C VAL A 82 -9.05 -0.59 12.02
N LYS A 83 -9.79 -1.69 11.81
CA LYS A 83 -10.71 -2.20 12.84
C LYS A 83 -9.99 -2.68 14.10
N ASN A 84 -8.78 -3.20 13.94
CA ASN A 84 -8.02 -3.76 15.07
C ASN A 84 -7.12 -2.73 15.75
N ASN A 85 -7.08 -1.48 15.25
CA ASN A 85 -6.25 -0.40 15.79
C ASN A 85 -4.79 -0.82 16.02
N GLN A 86 -4.26 -1.63 15.10
CA GLN A 86 -2.90 -2.14 15.15
C GLN A 86 -2.10 -1.53 14.01
N ALA A 87 -1.00 -0.86 14.36
CA ALA A 87 -0.02 -0.42 13.37
C ALA A 87 0.47 -1.64 12.57
N PRO A 88 0.48 -1.58 11.23
CA PRO A 88 1.02 -2.66 10.39
C PRO A 88 2.46 -3.01 10.74
N ILE A 89 3.23 -2.01 11.16
CA ILE A 89 4.60 -2.17 11.61
C ILE A 89 4.94 -1.13 12.67
N SER A 90 5.56 -1.58 13.75
CA SER A 90 6.17 -0.74 14.76
C SER A 90 7.54 -1.28 15.15
N ALA A 91 8.42 -0.39 15.60
CA ALA A 91 9.74 -0.75 16.09
C ALA A 91 9.92 -0.09 17.46
N ASN A 92 10.24 -0.90 18.48
CA ASN A 92 10.40 -0.43 19.87
C ASN A 92 9.19 0.37 20.40
N GLY A 93 7.97 -0.04 20.02
CA GLY A 93 6.74 0.63 20.44
C GLY A 93 6.40 1.91 19.67
N VAL A 94 7.18 2.27 18.66
CA VAL A 94 6.93 3.43 17.80
C VAL A 94 6.40 2.95 16.45
N GLU A 95 5.24 3.44 16.03
CA GLU A 95 4.68 3.19 14.70
C GLU A 95 5.65 3.69 13.62
N GLN A 96 5.86 2.87 12.59
CA GLN A 96 6.75 3.21 11.49
C GLN A 96 5.95 3.63 10.27
N LYS A 97 6.54 4.49 9.41
CA LYS A 97 5.95 4.81 8.12
C LYS A 97 5.90 3.56 7.25
N TYR A 98 4.77 3.32 6.61
CA TYR A 98 4.59 2.13 5.79
C TYR A 98 3.80 2.40 4.52
N LYS A 99 3.98 1.50 3.56
CA LYS A 99 3.08 1.33 2.41
C LYS A 99 2.82 -0.14 2.16
N ILE A 100 1.62 -0.42 1.66
CA ILE A 100 1.20 -1.75 1.24
C ILE A 100 0.88 -1.65 -0.25
N ILE A 101 1.58 -2.45 -1.05
CA ILE A 101 1.40 -2.51 -2.49
C ILE A 101 0.82 -3.89 -2.79
N ILE A 102 -0.32 -3.93 -3.48
CA ILE A 102 -0.90 -5.18 -4.00
C ILE A 102 -0.77 -5.13 -5.51
N ASN A 103 -0.07 -6.09 -6.09
CA ASN A 103 0.20 -6.14 -7.53
C ASN A 103 0.12 -7.58 -8.05
N ASN A 104 -0.11 -7.77 -9.35
CA ASN A 104 -0.06 -9.09 -9.97
C ASN A 104 1.14 -9.28 -10.90
N ASN A 105 2.17 -8.41 -10.82
CA ASN A 105 3.36 -8.32 -11.72
C ASN A 105 3.06 -8.15 -13.22
N LYS A 106 1.83 -8.39 -13.67
CA LYS A 106 1.32 -8.23 -15.02
C LYS A 106 0.12 -7.29 -15.06
N GLU A 107 0.18 -6.15 -14.36
CA GLU A 107 -0.83 -5.11 -14.55
C GLU A 107 -0.82 -4.70 -16.04
N PRO A 108 -1.84 -5.05 -16.85
CA PRO A 108 -1.79 -4.84 -18.30
C PRO A 108 -1.63 -3.37 -18.69
N GLU A 109 -1.97 -2.47 -17.76
CA GLU A 109 -1.81 -1.02 -17.87
C GLU A 109 -0.38 -0.54 -17.59
N LEU A 110 0.36 -1.18 -16.67
CA LEU A 110 1.77 -0.88 -16.40
C LEU A 110 2.69 -1.42 -17.50
N ILE A 111 2.39 -2.61 -18.06
CA ILE A 111 3.15 -3.23 -19.17
C ILE A 111 2.60 -2.86 -20.56
N GLY A 112 1.52 -2.07 -20.64
CA GLY A 112 1.04 -1.48 -21.89
C GLY A 112 0.49 -2.47 -22.93
N LEU A 113 0.20 -3.72 -22.56
CA LEU A 113 -0.27 -4.77 -23.47
C LEU A 113 -1.78 -4.75 -23.74
N ARG A 114 -2.56 -4.08 -22.87
CA ARG A 114 -4.00 -3.83 -23.09
C ARG A 114 -4.35 -2.38 -22.75
N LYS A 115 -3.70 -1.43 -23.42
CA LYS A 115 -4.10 -0.01 -23.33
C LYS A 115 -5.48 0.16 -23.96
N THR A 116 -6.45 0.64 -23.20
CA THR A 116 -7.57 1.40 -23.78
C THR A 116 -6.94 2.64 -24.41
N PRO A 117 -7.19 2.96 -25.70
CA PRO A 117 -6.62 4.15 -26.32
C PRO A 117 -6.99 5.41 -25.50
N GLY A 118 -6.01 6.04 -24.85
CA GLY A 118 -6.21 7.24 -24.00
C GLY A 118 -6.35 7.00 -22.48
N MET A 119 -6.15 5.78 -21.98
CA MET A 119 -5.99 5.53 -20.55
C MET A 119 -4.72 4.70 -20.31
N SER A 120 -3.61 5.40 -20.11
CA SER A 120 -2.48 4.87 -19.36
C SER A 120 -2.57 5.44 -17.95
N SER A 121 -2.25 4.66 -16.92
CA SER A 121 -2.07 5.16 -15.55
C SER A 121 -1.12 6.37 -15.51
N VAL A 122 -0.12 6.41 -16.40
CA VAL A 122 0.77 7.56 -16.60
C VAL A 122 0.04 8.82 -17.09
N GLU A 123 -1.04 8.72 -17.86
CA GLU A 123 -1.85 9.89 -18.27
C GLU A 123 -2.70 10.47 -17.14
N LEU A 124 -3.19 9.62 -16.23
CA LEU A 124 -3.86 10.04 -15.00
C LEU A 124 -2.90 10.80 -14.07
N PHE A 125 -1.65 10.36 -13.96
CA PHE A 125 -0.65 10.99 -13.08
C PHE A 125 0.18 12.09 -13.75
N LYS A 126 0.19 12.20 -15.09
CA LYS A 126 0.89 13.27 -15.84
C LYS A 126 0.57 14.68 -15.34
N PRO A 127 -0.69 15.06 -15.06
CA PRO A 127 -1.00 16.39 -14.50
C PRO A 127 -0.36 16.61 -13.13
N ILE A 128 -0.31 15.57 -12.29
CA ILE A 128 0.28 15.62 -10.94
C ILE A 128 1.80 15.78 -11.06
N PHE A 129 2.47 14.94 -11.86
CA PHE A 129 3.91 15.05 -12.09
C PHE A 129 4.29 16.37 -12.74
N LYS A 130 3.51 16.85 -13.71
CA LYS A 130 3.72 18.13 -14.36
C LYS A 130 3.54 19.29 -13.40
N ASN A 131 2.58 19.22 -12.48
CA ASN A 131 2.38 20.24 -11.44
C ASN A 131 3.51 20.23 -10.39
N TRP A 132 4.07 19.07 -10.07
CA TRP A 132 5.22 18.96 -9.17
C TRP A 132 6.56 19.35 -9.81
N SER A 133 6.73 19.09 -11.11
CA SER A 133 7.94 19.46 -11.85
C SER A 133 7.89 20.87 -12.43
N SER A 134 6.73 21.52 -12.39
CA SER A 134 6.60 22.92 -12.77
C SER A 134 7.20 23.79 -11.67
N PRO A 135 7.92 24.89 -12.01
CA PRO A 135 8.29 25.89 -11.02
C PRO A 135 7.02 26.31 -10.28
N GLY A 136 6.98 26.13 -8.96
CA GLY A 136 5.83 26.53 -8.16
C GLY A 136 5.47 27.98 -8.46
N ARG A 137 4.19 28.30 -8.59
CA ARG A 137 3.76 29.71 -8.62
C ARG A 137 4.31 30.36 -7.36
N ALA A 138 5.21 31.32 -7.51
CA ALA A 138 5.66 32.16 -6.42
C ALA A 138 4.41 32.67 -5.69
N ASN A 139 4.34 32.42 -4.38
CA ASN A 139 3.31 32.96 -3.52
C ASN A 139 3.37 34.49 -3.67
N PRO A 140 2.34 35.17 -4.22
CA PRO A 140 2.38 36.62 -4.27
C PRO A 140 2.39 37.10 -2.82
N ASN A 141 3.52 37.68 -2.41
CA ASN A 141 3.78 38.21 -1.08
C ASN A 141 2.52 38.84 -0.45
N THR A 142 1.97 38.22 0.58
CA THR A 142 1.15 38.89 1.60
C THR A 142 2.06 39.67 2.54
N SER A 143 2.76 40.66 2.01
CA SER A 143 3.51 41.64 2.79
C SER A 143 3.59 42.96 2.01
N GLY A 144 2.73 43.91 2.36
CA GLY A 144 2.85 45.30 1.90
C GLY A 144 1.56 46.03 1.51
N GLN A 145 0.42 45.78 2.16
CA GLN A 145 -0.66 46.79 2.19
C GLN A 145 -0.73 47.37 3.60
N TYR A 146 0.11 48.36 3.90
CA TYR A 146 -0.15 49.47 4.84
C TYR A 146 0.86 50.59 4.54
N TYR A 147 0.37 51.83 4.60
CA TYR A 147 1.01 53.14 4.35
C TYR A 147 1.07 53.62 2.88
N ASP A 148 0.03 54.33 2.45
CA ASP A 148 0.00 55.81 2.47
C ASP A 148 -1.41 56.29 2.86
#